data_AF-A0A9P7T4Z8-F1
#
_entry.id   AF-A0A9P7T4Z8-F1
#
_cell.length_a   1.000
_cell.length_b   1.000
_cell.length_c   1.000
_cell.angle_alpha   90.00
_cell.angle_beta   90.00
_cell.angle_gamma   90.00
#
_symmetry.space_group_name_H-M   'P 1'
#
loop_
_entity.id
_entity.type
_entity.pdbx_description
1 polymer ?
#
loop_
_entity_poly.entity_id
_entity_poly.type
_entity_poly.pdbx_seq_one_letter_code
_entity_poly.pdbx_strand_id
1 'polypeptide(L)'
;MKFKTLSAMMCFLEVALGVSVSALWSRHVKLPRPAGSPYIPSWNVAIEPGQKDMIVVNGTIEHVDAYMEAHYPGWSTRLANVTRRNPVRLGPASLPELMAVKKIKCNHFHDQCLMPPLLTGLKHLRTISKDRHLRNGPSPRVCGMISCSNDGAFILCNDADKPKTLDHFTDLAFGGQTVVQKCTMGKRHPRVAGKVFFFGGFSIIARQWNCDTEWPSSGHKP
;
A
#
# COMPACT_ATOMS: atom_id res chain seq x y z
N MET A 1 29.94 39.17 -56.82
CA MET A 1 31.25 39.53 -56.25
C MET A 1 31.00 40.05 -54.83
N LYS A 2 31.17 39.18 -53.82
CA LYS A 2 32.20 39.26 -52.75
C LYS A 2 32.33 40.64 -52.10
N PHE A 3 31.80 40.79 -50.89
CA PHE A 3 32.37 41.71 -49.88
C PHE A 3 32.98 40.85 -48.75
N LYS A 4 34.29 41.01 -48.55
CA LYS A 4 35.03 40.50 -47.39
C LYS A 4 35.56 41.70 -46.59
N THR A 5 35.06 41.77 -45.36
CA THR A 5 35.71 42.12 -44.07
C THR A 5 37.13 42.70 -44.05
N LEU A 6 37.28 43.78 -43.28
CA LEU A 6 38.35 44.15 -42.32
C LEU A 6 37.71 45.20 -41.38
N SER A 7 38.01 45.41 -40.11
CA SER A 7 38.79 44.76 -39.06
C SER A 7 38.37 45.53 -37.79
N ALA A 8 37.70 44.89 -36.83
CA ALA A 8 37.32 45.53 -35.57
C ALA A 8 38.26 45.04 -34.46
N MET A 9 39.03 45.97 -33.90
CA MET A 9 39.91 45.73 -32.76
C MET A 9 39.23 46.24 -31.48
N MET A 10 39.01 45.27 -30.59
CA MET A 10 38.66 45.30 -29.16
C MET A 10 38.77 46.63 -28.39
N CYS A 11 37.79 46.88 -27.51
CA CYS A 11 38.03 46.81 -26.05
C CYS A 11 36.72 46.79 -25.22
N PHE A 12 36.53 45.66 -24.55
CA PHE A 12 35.85 45.35 -23.28
C PHE A 12 34.87 46.34 -22.63
N LEU A 13 33.66 45.83 -22.30
CA LEU A 13 33.25 45.63 -20.90
C LEU A 13 32.07 44.65 -20.84
N GLU A 14 32.22 43.56 -20.09
CA GLU A 14 31.21 42.53 -19.85
C GLU A 14 30.23 42.95 -18.75
N VAL A 15 28.92 42.74 -18.98
CA VAL A 15 27.97 42.35 -17.92
C VAL A 15 27.01 41.32 -18.52
N ALA A 16 27.29 40.04 -18.29
CA ALA A 16 26.40 38.95 -18.64
C ALA A 16 25.32 38.77 -17.56
N LEU A 17 24.07 39.07 -17.88
CA LEU A 17 22.90 38.56 -17.16
C LEU A 17 22.23 37.48 -18.02
N GLY A 18 22.85 36.31 -18.06
CA GLY A 18 22.17 35.08 -18.47
C GLY A 18 21.35 34.56 -17.29
N VAL A 19 20.02 34.69 -17.36
CA VAL A 19 19.12 34.00 -16.40
C VAL A 19 19.15 32.52 -16.74
N SER A 20 20.02 31.77 -16.07
CA SER A 20 19.98 30.31 -16.08
C SER A 20 18.73 29.86 -15.33
N VAL A 21 17.72 29.38 -16.06
CA VAL A 21 16.62 28.61 -15.47
C VAL A 21 17.22 27.29 -15.00
N SER A 22 17.74 27.30 -13.77
CA SER A 22 18.20 26.09 -13.11
C SER A 22 17.00 25.18 -12.94
N ALA A 23 16.96 24.08 -13.69
CA ALA A 23 16.05 22.99 -13.45
C ALA A 23 16.28 22.48 -12.02
N LEU A 24 15.41 22.90 -11.09
CA LEU A 24 15.28 22.31 -9.76
C LEU A 24 14.82 20.86 -9.95
N TRP A 25 15.77 19.97 -10.20
CA TRP A 25 15.58 18.55 -9.95
C TRP A 25 15.28 18.40 -8.47
N SER A 26 14.00 18.26 -8.15
CA SER A 26 13.57 17.83 -6.83
C SER A 26 14.13 16.42 -6.62
N ARG A 27 15.30 16.35 -6.00
CA ARG A 27 15.81 15.09 -5.45
C ARG A 27 14.80 14.69 -4.40
N HIS A 28 13.94 13.71 -4.72
CA HIS A 28 13.13 13.04 -3.72
C HIS A 28 14.08 12.47 -2.66
N VAL A 29 14.25 13.21 -1.57
CA VAL A 29 14.88 12.68 -0.37
C VAL A 29 13.95 11.59 0.12
N LYS A 30 14.33 10.33 -0.09
CA LYS A 30 13.76 9.22 0.69
C LYS A 30 14.14 9.50 2.14
N LEU A 31 13.27 10.20 2.85
CA LEU A 31 13.44 10.42 4.27
C LEU A 31 13.60 9.03 4.95
N PRO A 32 14.59 8.87 5.84
CA PRO A 32 14.69 7.67 6.64
C PRO A 32 13.36 7.44 7.36
N ARG A 33 12.84 6.21 7.21
CA ARG A 33 11.60 5.81 7.85
C ARG A 33 11.75 6.00 9.38
N PRO A 34 10.77 6.60 10.07
CA PRO A 34 10.77 6.62 11.53
C PRO A 34 10.96 5.20 12.08
N ALA A 35 11.88 5.03 13.03
CA ALA A 35 12.11 3.75 13.67
C ALA A 35 10.78 3.27 14.30
N GLY A 36 10.24 2.15 13.81
CA GLY A 36 8.98 1.59 14.28
C GLY A 36 7.77 1.78 13.37
N SER A 37 7.85 2.54 12.28
CA SER A 37 6.74 2.58 11.31
C SER A 37 6.76 1.36 10.37
N PRO A 38 5.59 0.81 9.99
CA PRO A 38 5.50 -0.34 9.10
C PRO A 38 6.20 -0.08 7.76
N TYR A 39 6.72 -1.14 7.15
CA TYR A 39 7.24 -1.03 5.78
C TYR A 39 6.13 -0.82 4.75
N ILE A 40 6.55 -0.25 3.62
CA ILE A 40 5.74 0.01 2.44
C ILE A 40 5.64 -1.30 1.62
N PRO A 41 4.46 -1.93 1.48
CA PRO A 41 4.32 -3.11 0.66
C PRO A 41 4.46 -2.79 -0.83
N SER A 42 4.85 -3.82 -1.59
CA SER A 42 4.87 -3.81 -3.06
C SER A 42 3.85 -4.81 -3.59
N TRP A 43 3.15 -4.43 -4.65
CA TRP A 43 2.06 -5.18 -5.25
C TRP A 43 2.34 -5.44 -6.72
N ASN A 44 2.15 -6.68 -7.16
CA ASN A 44 2.07 -7.02 -8.58
C ASN A 44 0.64 -6.75 -9.03
N VAL A 45 0.49 -5.98 -10.11
CA VAL A 45 -0.81 -5.56 -10.63
C VAL A 45 -0.83 -5.72 -12.14
N ALA A 46 -1.82 -6.44 -12.64
CA ALA A 46 -2.09 -6.56 -14.06
C ALA A 46 -2.82 -5.29 -14.53
N ILE A 47 -2.35 -4.70 -15.64
CA ILE A 47 -3.04 -3.57 -16.28
C ILE A 47 -4.33 -4.08 -16.93
N GLU A 48 -4.26 -5.19 -17.63
CA GLU A 48 -5.43 -5.90 -18.12
C GLU A 48 -5.60 -7.25 -17.43
N PRO A 49 -6.84 -7.72 -17.16
CA PRO A 49 -7.05 -8.97 -16.47
C PRO A 49 -6.40 -10.17 -17.19
N GLY A 50 -5.70 -11.04 -16.46
CA GLY A 50 -5.02 -12.20 -17.02
C GLY A 50 -3.69 -11.90 -17.73
N GLN A 51 -3.23 -10.65 -17.75
CA GLN A 51 -1.91 -10.27 -18.26
C GLN A 51 -0.80 -10.95 -17.44
N LYS A 52 0.21 -11.50 -18.14
CA LYS A 52 1.37 -12.15 -17.50
C LYS A 52 2.38 -11.13 -16.96
N ASP A 53 2.62 -10.06 -17.71
CA ASP A 53 3.58 -9.02 -17.35
C ASP A 53 2.92 -7.98 -16.45
N MET A 54 3.01 -8.19 -15.14
CA MET A 54 2.42 -7.28 -14.14
C MET A 54 3.36 -6.12 -13.82
N ILE A 55 2.78 -4.94 -13.58
CA ILE A 55 3.54 -3.80 -13.04
C ILE A 55 3.66 -3.89 -11.53
N VAL A 56 4.65 -3.21 -10.97
CA VAL A 56 4.86 -3.14 -9.52
C VAL A 56 4.43 -1.78 -9.00
N VAL A 57 3.48 -1.77 -8.07
CA VAL A 57 3.00 -0.55 -7.39
C VAL A 57 3.30 -0.67 -5.90
N ASN A 58 3.87 0.40 -5.31
CA ASN A 58 4.21 0.45 -3.89
C ASN A 58 3.14 1.26 -3.15
N GLY A 59 2.66 0.76 -2.01
CA GLY A 59 1.50 1.38 -1.38
C GLY A 59 0.76 0.48 -0.41
N THR A 60 -0.20 1.05 0.29
CA THR A 60 -1.36 0.29 0.75
C THR A 60 -2.22 -0.12 -0.45
N ILE A 61 -3.18 -1.01 -0.23
CA ILE A 61 -4.09 -1.41 -1.31
C ILE A 61 -4.91 -0.24 -1.86
N GLU A 62 -5.27 0.74 -1.04
CA GLU A 62 -5.97 1.96 -1.47
C GLU A 62 -5.11 2.81 -2.40
N HIS A 63 -3.80 2.92 -2.12
CA HIS A 63 -2.85 3.62 -3.00
C HIS A 63 -2.70 2.90 -4.34
N VAL A 64 -2.69 1.56 -4.33
CA VAL A 64 -2.66 0.78 -5.56
C VAL A 64 -3.91 1.06 -6.40
N ASP A 65 -5.08 1.04 -5.77
CA ASP A 65 -6.34 1.31 -6.47
C ASP A 65 -6.38 2.73 -7.05
N ALA A 66 -5.93 3.73 -6.28
CA ALA A 66 -5.83 5.11 -6.73
C ALA A 66 -4.83 5.28 -7.91
N TYR A 67 -3.65 4.67 -7.81
CA TYR A 67 -2.64 4.69 -8.87
C TYR A 67 -3.19 4.06 -10.15
N MET A 68 -3.83 2.90 -10.05
CA MET A 68 -4.36 2.20 -11.21
C MET A 68 -5.49 2.98 -11.88
N GLU A 69 -6.40 3.58 -11.11
CA GLU A 69 -7.48 4.37 -11.69
C GLU A 69 -6.98 5.67 -12.34
N ALA A 70 -5.95 6.31 -11.76
CA ALA A 70 -5.36 7.53 -12.31
C ALA A 70 -4.58 7.30 -13.62
N HIS A 71 -3.78 6.22 -13.69
CA HIS A 71 -2.93 5.93 -14.84
C HIS A 71 -3.59 5.02 -15.89
N TYR A 72 -4.59 4.24 -15.50
CA TYR A 72 -5.32 3.31 -16.37
C TYR A 72 -6.83 3.42 -16.16
N PRO A 73 -7.48 4.53 -16.55
CA PRO A 73 -8.90 4.78 -16.26
C PRO A 73 -9.83 3.62 -16.63
N GLY A 74 -10.82 3.37 -15.78
CA GLY A 74 -11.78 2.26 -15.90
C GLY A 74 -11.21 0.90 -15.50
N TRP A 75 -9.96 0.84 -15.01
CA TRP A 75 -9.33 -0.41 -14.58
C TRP A 75 -10.12 -1.12 -13.49
N SER A 76 -10.63 -0.40 -12.50
CA SER A 76 -11.43 -0.96 -11.41
C SER A 76 -12.69 -1.70 -11.92
N THR A 77 -13.31 -1.17 -12.99
CA THR A 77 -14.47 -1.76 -13.64
C THR A 77 -14.10 -3.03 -14.41
N ARG A 78 -12.98 -3.03 -15.13
CA ARG A 78 -12.48 -4.22 -15.85
C ARG A 78 -12.16 -5.34 -14.86
N LEU A 79 -11.48 -5.03 -13.76
CA LEU A 79 -11.18 -5.98 -12.69
C LEU A 79 -12.45 -6.54 -12.05
N ALA A 80 -13.41 -5.68 -11.71
CA ALA A 80 -14.68 -6.11 -11.10
C ALA A 80 -15.48 -7.07 -11.99
N ASN A 81 -15.48 -6.85 -13.31
CA ASN A 81 -16.15 -7.74 -14.26
C ASN A 81 -15.53 -9.14 -14.28
N VAL A 82 -14.20 -9.24 -14.14
CA VAL A 82 -13.52 -10.53 -14.06
C VAL A 82 -13.79 -11.22 -12.73
N THR A 83 -13.74 -10.49 -11.61
CA THR A 83 -14.07 -11.04 -10.29
C THR A 83 -15.51 -11.56 -10.23
N ARG A 84 -16.47 -10.90 -10.90
CA ARG A 84 -17.85 -11.39 -11.01
C ARG A 84 -17.98 -12.68 -11.83
N ARG A 85 -17.21 -12.79 -12.93
CA ARG A 85 -17.25 -13.98 -13.81
C ARG A 85 -16.54 -15.18 -13.18
N ASN A 86 -15.44 -14.94 -12.48
CA ASN A 86 -14.64 -15.94 -11.80
C ASN A 86 -14.49 -15.55 -10.32
N PRO A 87 -15.54 -15.70 -9.51
CA PRO A 87 -15.44 -15.41 -8.09
C PRO A 87 -14.39 -16.34 -7.47
N VAL A 88 -13.36 -15.75 -6.86
CA VAL A 88 -12.47 -16.49 -5.98
C VAL A 88 -13.36 -17.02 -4.85
N ARG A 89 -13.57 -18.34 -4.80
CA ARG A 89 -14.38 -18.96 -3.75
C ARG A 89 -13.66 -18.76 -2.42
N LEU A 90 -14.14 -17.80 -1.62
CA LEU A 90 -13.84 -17.69 -0.19
C LEU A 90 -14.53 -18.85 0.54
N GLY A 91 -13.99 -20.06 0.38
CA GLY A 91 -14.49 -21.26 1.03
C GLY A 91 -13.77 -21.51 2.36
N PRO A 92 -14.47 -21.89 3.44
CA PRO A 92 -13.83 -22.28 4.71
C PRO A 92 -12.99 -23.56 4.61
N ALA A 93 -13.09 -24.32 3.52
CA ALA A 93 -12.44 -25.61 3.34
C ALA A 93 -10.99 -25.54 2.78
N SER A 94 -10.49 -24.35 2.46
CA SER A 94 -9.15 -24.19 1.87
C SER A 94 -8.32 -23.10 2.53
N LEU A 95 -8.65 -22.68 3.76
CA LEU A 95 -7.71 -21.86 4.51
C LEU A 95 -6.50 -22.75 4.78
N PRO A 96 -5.30 -22.45 4.25
CA PRO A 96 -4.14 -23.27 4.53
C PRO A 96 -3.95 -23.36 6.03
N GLU A 97 -3.43 -24.47 6.55
CA GLU A 97 -3.12 -24.64 7.99
C GLU A 97 -2.35 -23.43 8.57
N LEU A 98 -1.60 -22.74 7.71
CA LEU A 98 -0.91 -21.48 7.96
C LEU A 98 -1.80 -20.34 8.50
N MET A 99 -3.09 -20.31 8.18
CA MET A 99 -4.03 -19.26 8.57
C MET A 99 -5.02 -19.72 9.64
N ALA A 100 -4.80 -20.89 10.24
CA ALA A 100 -5.48 -21.28 11.45
C ALA A 100 -5.16 -20.28 12.59
N VAL A 101 -6.20 -19.77 13.24
CA VAL A 101 -6.07 -18.80 14.32
C VAL A 101 -5.39 -19.46 15.52
N LYS A 102 -4.21 -18.96 15.90
CA LYS A 102 -3.44 -19.40 17.06
C LYS A 102 -3.83 -18.64 18.32
N LYS A 103 -3.95 -17.32 18.22
CA LYS A 103 -4.22 -16.44 19.36
C LYS A 103 -4.81 -15.12 18.88
N ILE A 104 -5.69 -14.53 19.68
CA ILE A 104 -6.18 -13.17 19.47
C ILE A 104 -5.83 -12.34 20.70
N LYS A 105 -5.36 -11.11 20.50
CA LYS A 105 -5.16 -10.10 21.54
C LYS A 105 -5.99 -8.88 21.16
N CYS A 106 -6.91 -8.48 22.02
CA CYS A 106 -7.74 -7.29 21.83
C CYS A 106 -7.33 -6.18 22.80
N ASN A 107 -7.82 -4.97 22.54
CA ASN A 107 -7.85 -3.83 23.47
C ASN A 107 -6.49 -3.23 23.78
N HIS A 108 -5.82 -2.74 22.75
CA HIS A 108 -4.79 -1.72 22.90
C HIS A 108 -5.49 -0.36 23.02
N PHE A 109 -5.79 0.07 24.26
CA PHE A 109 -6.65 1.25 24.53
C PHE A 109 -6.23 2.52 23.79
N HIS A 110 -4.93 2.75 23.64
CA HIS A 110 -4.38 3.92 22.95
C HIS A 110 -4.42 3.83 21.41
N ASP A 111 -4.77 2.66 20.87
CA ASP A 111 -4.70 2.35 19.43
C ASP A 111 -6.10 2.11 18.82
N GLN A 112 -7.17 2.53 19.49
CA GLN A 112 -8.54 2.25 19.08
C GLN A 112 -9.01 3.10 17.91
N CYS A 113 -9.26 2.46 16.76
CA CYS A 113 -9.90 3.10 15.62
C CYS A 113 -11.42 2.91 15.66
N LEU A 114 -12.17 3.83 15.03
CA LEU A 114 -13.57 3.61 14.71
C LEU A 114 -13.70 2.42 13.73
N MET A 115 -14.79 1.66 13.84
CA MET A 115 -15.04 0.51 12.97
C MET A 115 -15.18 0.87 11.47
N PRO A 116 -15.88 1.95 11.04
CA PRO A 116 -16.12 2.19 9.61
C PRO A 116 -14.84 2.33 8.76
N PRO A 117 -13.79 3.06 9.18
CA PRO A 117 -12.48 3.06 8.52
C PRO A 117 -11.91 1.66 8.24
N LEU A 118 -11.96 0.77 9.22
CA LEU A 118 -11.49 -0.62 9.07
C LEU A 118 -12.39 -1.45 8.14
N LEU A 119 -13.70 -1.19 8.10
CA LEU A 119 -14.58 -1.85 7.14
C LEU A 119 -14.27 -1.42 5.69
N THR A 120 -13.93 -0.15 5.48
CA THR A 120 -13.44 0.33 4.18
C THR A 120 -12.16 -0.40 3.79
N GLY A 121 -11.17 -0.46 4.68
CA GLY A 121 -9.94 -1.21 4.42
C GLY A 121 -10.20 -2.69 4.10
N LEU A 122 -11.11 -3.35 4.82
CA LEU A 122 -11.51 -4.73 4.52
C LEU A 122 -12.15 -4.89 3.14
N LYS A 123 -12.92 -3.91 2.68
CA LYS A 123 -13.50 -3.94 1.33
C LYS A 123 -12.41 -3.95 0.25
N HIS A 124 -11.36 -3.14 0.41
CA HIS A 124 -10.21 -3.17 -0.50
C HIS A 124 -9.44 -4.49 -0.40
N LEU A 125 -9.17 -4.99 0.81
CA LEU A 125 -8.46 -6.27 0.98
C LEU A 125 -9.23 -7.46 0.39
N ARG A 126 -10.57 -7.45 0.41
CA ARG A 126 -11.40 -8.52 -0.19
C ARG A 126 -11.35 -8.57 -1.71
N THR A 127 -10.90 -7.50 -2.37
CA THR A 127 -10.81 -7.46 -3.84
C THR A 127 -9.44 -7.88 -4.36
N ILE A 128 -8.50 -8.26 -3.47
CA ILE A 128 -7.20 -8.80 -3.85
C ILE A 128 -7.39 -10.13 -4.60
N SER A 129 -6.65 -10.32 -5.69
CA SER A 129 -6.79 -11.44 -6.61
C SER A 129 -5.44 -11.80 -7.22
N LYS A 130 -5.40 -12.83 -8.09
CA LYS A 130 -4.17 -13.15 -8.85
C LYS A 130 -3.70 -12.00 -9.76
N ASP A 131 -4.60 -11.12 -10.17
CA ASP A 131 -4.30 -10.00 -11.07
C ASP A 131 -3.88 -8.74 -10.29
N ARG A 132 -3.94 -8.80 -8.95
CA ARG A 132 -3.58 -7.71 -8.05
C ARG A 132 -3.26 -8.28 -6.68
N HIS A 133 -1.97 -8.50 -6.38
CA HIS A 133 -1.55 -9.16 -5.15
C HIS A 133 -0.23 -8.63 -4.57
N LEU A 134 0.04 -8.90 -3.29
CA LEU A 134 1.34 -8.56 -2.70
C LEU A 134 2.44 -9.36 -3.41
N ARG A 135 3.50 -8.66 -3.81
CA ARG A 135 4.66 -9.27 -4.47
C ARG A 135 5.44 -10.15 -3.51
N ASN A 136 5.65 -9.67 -2.29
CA ASN A 136 6.33 -10.37 -1.21
C ASN A 136 5.63 -10.06 0.12
N GLY A 137 5.61 -11.03 1.03
CA GLY A 137 5.29 -10.78 2.43
C GLY A 137 6.37 -9.97 3.14
N PRO A 138 6.14 -9.53 4.38
CA PRO A 138 7.15 -8.84 5.17
C PRO A 138 8.40 -9.71 5.37
N SER A 139 9.57 -9.08 5.41
CA SER A 139 10.80 -9.73 5.87
C SER A 139 10.64 -10.30 7.28
N PRO A 140 11.47 -11.27 7.70
CA PRO A 140 11.42 -11.83 9.05
C PRO A 140 11.34 -10.75 10.13
N ARG A 141 10.39 -10.88 11.06
CA ARG A 141 10.17 -9.93 12.18
C ARG A 141 9.83 -8.50 11.75
N VAL A 142 9.37 -8.30 10.51
CA VAL A 142 8.96 -6.98 10.00
C VAL A 142 7.44 -6.94 9.80
N CYS A 143 6.87 -5.75 9.95
CA CYS A 143 5.45 -5.48 9.74
C CYS A 143 5.25 -4.43 8.64
N GLY A 144 4.27 -4.61 7.76
CA GLY A 144 3.94 -3.71 6.66
C GLY A 144 2.48 -3.27 6.65
N MET A 145 2.24 -2.01 6.32
CA MET A 145 0.90 -1.44 6.29
C MET A 145 0.22 -1.80 4.97
N ILE A 146 -0.73 -2.73 5.01
CA ILE A 146 -1.38 -3.27 3.81
C ILE A 146 -2.66 -2.51 3.43
N SER A 147 -3.27 -1.82 4.38
CA SER A 147 -4.45 -0.97 4.19
C SER A 147 -4.41 0.18 5.18
N CYS A 148 -4.74 1.39 4.71
CA CYS A 148 -4.95 2.57 5.55
C CYS A 148 -6.07 3.41 4.93
N SER A 149 -7.11 3.68 5.71
CA SER A 149 -8.26 4.49 5.29
C SER A 149 -8.78 5.25 6.50
N ASN A 150 -8.93 6.57 6.41
CA ASN A 150 -9.61 7.42 7.42
C ASN A 150 -9.26 7.07 8.88
N ASP A 151 -7.98 7.15 9.23
CA ASP A 151 -7.41 6.82 10.54
C ASP A 151 -7.45 5.34 10.97
N GLY A 152 -7.85 4.42 10.11
CA GLY A 152 -7.85 2.97 10.37
C GLY A 152 -6.84 2.24 9.50
N ALA A 153 -6.01 1.40 10.11
CA ALA A 153 -5.03 0.61 9.39
C ALA A 153 -5.11 -0.88 9.68
N PHE A 154 -4.81 -1.67 8.65
CA PHE A 154 -4.40 -3.06 8.78
C PHE A 154 -2.92 -3.20 8.49
N ILE A 155 -2.22 -3.88 9.40
CA ILE A 155 -0.79 -4.13 9.31
C ILE A 155 -0.57 -5.65 9.30
N LEU A 156 0.15 -6.12 8.29
CA LEU A 156 0.60 -7.51 8.17
C LEU A 156 2.00 -7.65 8.75
N CYS A 157 2.19 -8.58 9.68
CA CYS A 157 3.50 -8.89 10.25
C CYS A 157 3.93 -10.31 9.89
N ASN A 158 5.22 -10.46 9.56
CA ASN A 158 5.88 -11.76 9.54
C ASN A 158 6.48 -11.99 10.93
N ASP A 159 5.82 -12.80 11.76
CA ASP A 159 6.28 -13.12 13.11
C ASP A 159 7.35 -14.24 13.10
N ALA A 160 7.65 -14.83 11.94
CA ALA A 160 8.69 -15.84 11.79
C ALA A 160 10.10 -15.26 11.62
N ASP A 161 11.09 -16.13 11.74
CA ASP A 161 12.51 -15.87 11.49
C ASP A 161 12.92 -16.07 10.02
N LYS A 162 12.02 -16.60 9.19
CA LYS A 162 12.24 -16.88 7.77
C LYS A 162 11.35 -16.04 6.86
N PRO A 163 11.82 -15.64 5.66
CA PRO A 163 10.97 -14.99 4.66
C PRO A 163 9.78 -15.90 4.32
N LYS A 164 8.63 -15.29 4.06
CA LYS A 164 7.43 -16.03 3.67
C LYS A 164 6.72 -15.35 2.52
N THR A 165 6.26 -16.16 1.58
CA THR A 165 5.29 -15.75 0.56
C THR A 165 3.88 -15.99 1.11
N LEU A 166 2.95 -15.15 0.70
CA LEU A 166 1.54 -15.38 0.92
C LEU A 166 0.98 -15.89 -0.40
N ASP A 167 0.63 -17.16 -0.46
CA ASP A 167 0.16 -17.77 -1.72
C ASP A 167 -1.32 -17.43 -1.97
N HIS A 168 -2.07 -17.10 -0.91
CA HIS A 168 -3.47 -16.71 -0.96
C HIS A 168 -3.72 -15.41 -0.20
N PHE A 169 -4.00 -14.34 -0.94
CA PHE A 169 -4.17 -13.01 -0.36
C PHE A 169 -5.59 -12.73 0.15
N THR A 170 -6.55 -13.60 -0.19
CA THR A 170 -7.86 -13.68 0.45
C THR A 170 -7.75 -13.83 1.96
N ASP A 171 -6.63 -14.36 2.45
CA ASP A 171 -6.40 -14.66 3.85
C ASP A 171 -6.08 -13.40 4.67
N LEU A 172 -5.65 -12.30 4.02
CA LEU A 172 -5.45 -11.00 4.67
C LEU A 172 -6.78 -10.39 5.12
N ALA A 173 -7.78 -10.44 4.23
CA ALA A 173 -9.12 -9.97 4.53
C ALA A 173 -9.76 -10.81 5.64
N PHE A 174 -9.53 -12.13 5.64
CA PHE A 174 -9.98 -13.01 6.71
C PHE A 174 -9.36 -12.63 8.07
N GLY A 175 -8.05 -12.36 8.12
CA GLY A 175 -7.40 -11.94 9.35
C GLY A 175 -7.88 -10.59 9.86
N GLY A 176 -8.01 -9.59 8.98
CA GLY A 176 -8.58 -8.30 9.36
C GLY A 176 -10.03 -8.43 9.85
N GLN A 177 -10.84 -9.25 9.18
CA GLN A 177 -12.22 -9.53 9.58
C GLN A 177 -12.27 -10.21 10.95
N THR A 178 -11.36 -11.13 11.23
CA THR A 178 -11.26 -11.81 12.53
C THR A 178 -10.99 -10.80 13.64
N VAL A 179 -10.06 -9.86 13.44
CA VAL A 179 -9.79 -8.80 14.43
C VAL A 179 -11.00 -7.90 14.63
N VAL A 180 -11.64 -7.44 13.55
CA VAL A 180 -12.85 -6.60 13.65
C VAL A 180 -13.95 -7.34 14.41
N GLN A 181 -14.26 -8.58 14.07
CA GLN A 181 -15.33 -9.34 14.72
C GLN A 181 -15.05 -9.66 16.19
N LYS A 182 -13.80 -9.97 16.55
CA LYS A 182 -13.45 -10.44 17.90
C LYS A 182 -13.00 -9.34 18.85
N CYS A 183 -12.53 -8.21 18.33
CA CYS A 183 -11.99 -7.09 19.12
C CYS A 183 -12.82 -5.80 19.02
N THR A 184 -14.06 -5.87 18.50
CA THR A 184 -14.98 -4.72 18.56
C THR A 184 -15.47 -4.50 19.99
N MET A 185 -15.42 -3.24 20.43
CA MET A 185 -15.95 -2.78 21.70
C MET A 185 -16.88 -1.58 21.51
N GLY A 186 -17.84 -1.44 22.44
CA GLY A 186 -18.80 -0.35 22.42
C GLY A 186 -19.99 -0.61 21.48
N LYS A 187 -21.16 -0.05 21.84
CA LYS A 187 -22.41 -0.25 21.10
C LYS A 187 -22.73 0.90 20.13
N ARG A 188 -22.62 2.16 20.58
CA ARG A 188 -22.95 3.35 19.78
C ARG A 188 -21.84 3.77 18.82
N HIS A 189 -20.59 3.69 19.27
CA HIS A 189 -19.41 4.01 18.47
C HIS A 189 -18.44 2.83 18.56
N PRO A 190 -18.68 1.77 17.78
CA PRO A 190 -17.85 0.57 17.84
C PRO A 190 -16.41 0.93 17.49
N ARG A 191 -15.50 0.59 18.40
CA ARG A 191 -14.06 0.77 18.27
C ARG A 191 -13.37 -0.57 18.21
N VAL A 192 -12.29 -0.64 17.45
CA VAL A 192 -11.51 -1.86 17.25
C VAL A 192 -10.04 -1.55 17.44
N ALA A 193 -9.39 -2.36 18.25
CA ALA A 193 -7.94 -2.49 18.29
C ALA A 193 -7.58 -3.92 18.66
N GLY A 194 -6.72 -4.55 17.87
CA GLY A 194 -6.30 -5.91 18.17
C GLY A 194 -5.32 -6.50 17.19
N LYS A 195 -4.84 -7.69 17.54
CA LYS A 195 -3.89 -8.48 16.78
C LYS A 195 -4.35 -9.94 16.77
N VAL A 196 -4.49 -10.53 15.60
CA VAL A 196 -4.67 -11.97 15.42
C VAL A 196 -3.36 -12.60 15.00
N PHE A 197 -2.99 -13.71 15.64
CA PHE A 197 -1.82 -14.51 15.33
C PHE A 197 -2.27 -15.81 14.68
N PHE A 198 -1.55 -16.23 13.64
CA PHE A 198 -1.80 -17.47 12.92
C PHE A 198 -0.70 -18.50 13.19
N PHE A 199 -1.02 -19.79 13.05
CA PHE A 199 -0.04 -20.87 13.20
C PHE A 199 1.07 -20.81 12.14
N GLY A 200 0.76 -20.29 10.96
CA GLY A 200 1.71 -20.02 9.89
C GLY A 200 2.67 -18.86 10.17
N GLY A 201 2.77 -18.35 11.40
CA GLY A 201 3.77 -17.35 11.80
C GLY A 201 3.56 -15.97 11.18
N PHE A 202 2.31 -15.64 10.85
CA PHE A 202 1.88 -14.31 10.47
C PHE A 202 0.92 -13.74 11.50
N SER A 203 0.76 -12.44 11.47
CA SER A 203 -0.31 -11.77 12.20
C SER A 203 -0.86 -10.57 11.45
N ILE A 204 -2.13 -10.26 11.73
CA ILE A 204 -2.79 -9.05 11.29
C ILE A 204 -3.10 -8.20 12.51
N ILE A 205 -2.73 -6.93 12.44
CA ILE A 205 -3.06 -5.91 13.44
C ILE A 205 -4.10 -4.98 12.82
N ALA A 206 -5.16 -4.68 13.58
CA ALA A 206 -6.05 -3.57 13.30
C ALA A 206 -5.89 -2.51 14.40
N ARG A 207 -5.64 -1.27 14.02
CA ARG A 207 -5.43 -0.15 14.95
C ARG A 207 -5.72 1.20 14.29
N GLN A 208 -5.78 2.23 15.12
CA GLN A 208 -5.71 3.61 14.67
C GLN A 208 -4.32 3.90 14.08
N TRP A 209 -4.31 4.68 13.00
CA TRP A 209 -3.09 5.10 12.31
C TRP A 209 -3.34 6.37 11.50
N ASN A 210 -2.50 7.39 11.58
CA ASN A 210 -2.66 8.58 10.75
C ASN A 210 -2.24 8.27 9.31
N CYS A 211 -3.22 8.17 8.40
CA CYS A 211 -2.97 7.82 7.01
C CYS A 211 -2.34 8.96 6.17
N ASP A 212 -2.32 10.20 6.69
CA ASP A 212 -1.89 11.38 5.94
C ASP A 212 -0.41 11.76 6.18
N THR A 213 0.17 11.42 7.35
CA THR A 213 1.47 11.98 7.77
C THR A 213 2.66 11.03 7.69
N GLU A 214 2.46 9.72 7.52
CA GLU A 214 3.55 8.73 7.59
C GLU A 214 3.89 8.03 6.27
N TRP A 215 3.33 8.52 5.16
CA TRP A 215 3.76 8.09 3.85
C TRP A 215 4.63 9.17 3.20
N PRO A 216 5.83 8.85 2.68
CA PRO A 216 6.50 9.76 1.75
C PRO A 216 5.58 9.86 0.54
N SER A 217 4.81 10.96 0.49
CA SER A 217 3.97 11.36 -0.62
C SER A 217 4.66 10.97 -1.92
N SER A 218 4.13 9.94 -2.59
CA SER A 218 4.48 9.63 -3.96
C SER A 218 3.84 10.71 -4.84
N GLY A 219 4.28 11.96 -4.67
CA GLY A 219 4.04 13.09 -5.57
C GLY A 219 2.61 13.36 -6.05
N HIS A 220 1.57 12.77 -5.47
CA HIS A 220 0.19 12.97 -5.88
C HIS A 220 -0.61 13.35 -4.63
N LYS A 221 -0.76 14.66 -4.45
CA LYS A 221 -1.98 15.19 -3.85
C LYS A 221 -3.12 15.00 -4.86
N PRO A 222 -4.36 14.76 -4.40
CA PRO A 222 -5.53 14.76 -5.28
C PRO A 222 -5.67 16.07 -6.05
#